data_AF-A0AAX6HE04-F1
#
_entry.id   AF-A0AAX6HE04-F1
#
_cell.length_a   1.000
_cell.length_b   1.000
_cell.length_c   1.000
_cell.angle_alpha   90.00
_cell.angle_beta   90.00
_cell.angle_gamma   90.00
#
_symmetry.space_group_name_H-M   'P 1'
#
loop_
_entity.id
_entity.type
_entity.pdbx_description
1 polymer ?
#
loop_
_entity_poly.entity_id
_entity_poly.type
_entity_poly.pdbx_seq_one_letter_code
_entity_poly.pdbx_strand_id
1 'polypeptide(L)'
;MEGHVNCYADEHYLPTLFYMVNPSGIANWSVTHVDWSEGKWHPKSYRAKDVTRELLKNITSIEASIHVTSDEKKTVMEKPCIWNGRRRPCYLFARKFYPEALDNLMHLFPNYTVIH
;
A
#
# COMPACT_ATOMS: atom_id res chain seq x y z
N MET A 1 7.26 -3.47 31.69
CA MET A 1 6.42 -2.34 31.25
C MET A 1 7.34 -1.43 30.48
N GLU A 2 7.35 -1.63 29.17
CA GLU A 2 6.77 -0.72 28.17
C GLU A 2 7.93 0.03 27.51
N GLY A 3 8.50 -0.59 26.48
CA GLY A 3 9.16 0.19 25.44
C GLY A 3 8.12 1.16 24.89
N HIS A 4 8.46 2.43 24.77
CA HIS A 4 7.61 3.44 24.17
C HIS A 4 7.11 2.96 22.80
N VAL A 5 5.89 2.41 22.74
CA VAL A 5 5.23 2.12 21.49
C VAL A 5 4.69 3.45 21.00
N ASN A 6 5.24 3.94 19.89
CA ASN A 6 4.70 5.10 19.21
C ASN A 6 3.35 4.70 18.61
N CYS A 7 2.27 5.06 19.31
CA CYS A 7 0.90 4.87 18.85
C CYS A 7 0.38 6.18 18.26
N TYR A 8 0.15 6.21 16.95
CA TYR A 8 -0.47 7.34 16.28
C TYR A 8 -1.97 7.08 16.12
N ALA A 9 -2.80 7.98 16.64
CA ALA A 9 -4.24 7.75 16.74
C ALA A 9 -4.89 7.52 15.36
N ASP A 10 -4.43 8.23 14.34
CA ASP A 10 -4.90 8.12 12.96
C ASP A 10 -4.52 6.80 12.27
N GLU A 11 -3.45 6.13 12.71
CA GLU A 11 -3.05 4.81 12.20
C GLU A 11 -3.87 3.66 12.79
N HIS A 12 -4.47 3.84 13.97
CA HIS A 12 -5.14 2.77 14.72
C HIS A 12 -6.64 2.95 14.91
N TYR A 13 -7.13 4.19 15.09
CA TYR A 13 -8.51 4.43 15.50
C TYR A 13 -9.54 3.87 14.52
N LEU A 14 -9.41 4.21 13.23
CA LEU A 14 -10.37 3.75 12.21
C LEU A 14 -10.31 2.23 11.98
N PRO A 15 -9.13 1.60 11.78
CA PRO A 15 -9.06 0.15 11.66
C PRO A 15 -9.65 -0.59 12.88
N THR A 16 -9.34 -0.13 14.09
CA THR A 16 -9.87 -0.74 15.32
C THR A 16 -11.38 -0.59 15.41
N LEU A 17 -11.91 0.62 15.16
CA LEU A 17 -13.35 0.88 15.20
C LEU A 17 -14.10 -0.01 14.19
N PHE A 18 -13.64 -0.06 12.93
CA PHE A 18 -14.32 -0.87 11.92
C PHE A 18 -14.25 -2.37 12.22
N TYR A 19 -13.12 -2.85 12.75
CA TYR A 19 -12.99 -4.24 13.17
C TYR A 19 -13.95 -4.59 14.31
N MET A 20 -14.15 -3.69 15.27
CA MET A 20 -15.12 -3.88 16.37
C MET A 20 -16.57 -3.88 15.88
N VAL A 21 -16.91 -3.03 14.90
CA VAL A 21 -18.28 -2.88 14.40
C VAL A 21 -18.68 -4.03 13.46
N ASN A 22 -17.84 -4.36 12.48
CA ASN A 22 -18.12 -5.43 11.52
C ASN A 22 -16.81 -5.96 10.90
N PRO A 23 -16.14 -6.94 11.52
CA PRO A 23 -14.86 -7.45 11.02
C PRO A 23 -15.00 -8.16 9.66
N SER A 24 -16.17 -8.70 9.34
CA SER A 24 -16.46 -9.34 8.04
C SER A 24 -16.78 -8.32 6.94
N GLY A 25 -17.04 -7.07 7.29
CA GLY A 25 -17.36 -5.97 6.37
C GLY A 25 -16.14 -5.19 5.87
N ILE A 26 -14.92 -5.59 6.24
CA ILE A 26 -13.69 -4.91 5.85
C ILE A 26 -12.69 -5.85 5.18
N ALA A 27 -11.90 -5.29 4.26
CA ALA A 27 -10.91 -6.01 3.47
C ALA A 27 -9.62 -6.34 4.27
N ASN A 28 -9.32 -5.64 5.37
CA ASN A 28 -8.02 -5.72 6.08
C ASN A 28 -6.79 -5.38 5.22
N TRP A 29 -6.97 -4.62 4.12
CA TRP A 29 -5.90 -3.96 3.37
C TRP A 29 -6.38 -2.59 2.88
N SER A 30 -5.44 -1.71 2.50
CA SER A 30 -5.74 -0.40 1.92
C SER A 30 -5.57 -0.40 0.41
N VAL A 31 -6.32 0.45 -0.31
CA VAL A 31 -6.20 0.61 -1.76
C VAL A 31 -5.01 1.47 -2.19
N THR A 32 -4.11 1.84 -1.27
CA THR A 32 -2.93 2.65 -1.58
C THR A 32 -1.67 1.78 -1.45
N HIS A 33 -0.93 1.65 -2.55
CA HIS A 33 0.39 1.05 -2.54
C HIS A 33 1.38 1.95 -1.79
N VAL A 34 2.10 1.38 -0.85
CA VAL A 34 3.13 2.07 -0.06
C VAL A 34 4.37 1.19 -0.01
N ASP A 35 5.51 1.74 -0.45
CA ASP A 35 6.77 1.00 -0.47
C ASP A 35 7.51 1.09 0.86
N TRP A 36 7.43 0.00 1.63
CA TRP A 36 8.09 -0.17 2.92
C TRP A 36 9.41 -0.95 2.84
N SER A 37 9.96 -1.17 1.64
CA SER A 37 11.18 -1.98 1.45
C SER A 37 12.39 -1.46 2.23
N GLU A 38 12.43 -0.17 2.59
CA GLU A 38 13.51 0.43 3.37
C GLU A 38 13.43 0.14 4.88
N GLY A 39 12.28 -0.33 5.40
CA GLY A 39 12.10 -0.65 6.82
C GLY A 39 12.26 0.55 7.78
N LYS A 40 12.14 1.78 7.28
CA LYS A 40 12.22 3.02 8.06
C LYS A 40 10.83 3.41 8.60
N TRP A 41 10.81 4.40 9.50
CA TRP A 41 9.59 5.05 10.00
C TRP A 41 8.71 5.66 8.91
N HIS A 42 9.28 5.95 7.74
CA HIS A 42 8.57 6.54 6.62
C HIS A 42 8.82 5.68 5.38
N PRO A 43 7.80 5.53 4.52
CA PRO A 43 7.96 4.73 3.32
C PRO A 43 8.91 5.40 2.32
N LYS A 44 9.46 4.58 1.43
CA LYS A 44 10.33 5.04 0.35
C LYS A 44 9.61 6.09 -0.49
N SER A 45 10.37 7.10 -0.91
CA SER A 45 9.91 8.15 -1.81
C SER A 45 10.51 7.95 -3.20
N TYR A 46 9.67 7.77 -4.20
CA TYR A 46 10.05 7.66 -5.61
C TYR A 46 10.47 9.03 -6.15
N ARG A 47 11.64 9.08 -6.77
CA ARG A 47 12.14 10.23 -7.53
C ARG A 47 11.73 10.11 -8.99
N ALA A 48 11.96 11.16 -9.78
CA ALA A 48 11.67 11.17 -11.22
C ALA A 48 12.24 9.94 -11.95
N LYS A 49 13.51 9.58 -11.69
CA LYS A 49 14.17 8.42 -12.31
C LYS A 49 13.55 7.06 -11.96
N ASP A 50 12.85 6.98 -10.82
CA ASP A 50 12.23 5.74 -10.37
C ASP A 50 10.86 5.54 -11.05
N VAL A 51 10.22 6.62 -11.52
CA VAL A 51 8.94 6.58 -12.21
C VAL A 51 9.14 6.13 -13.65
N THR A 52 9.03 4.83 -13.86
CA THR A 52 9.12 4.17 -15.15
C THR A 52 7.83 3.39 -15.47
N ARG A 53 7.66 3.02 -16.74
CA ARG A 53 6.55 2.14 -17.15
C ARG A 53 6.60 0.78 -16.44
N GLU A 54 7.80 0.30 -16.16
CA GLU A 54 8.01 -0.93 -15.41
C GLU A 54 7.54 -0.80 -13.95
N LEU A 55 7.84 0.33 -13.28
CA LEU A 55 7.32 0.59 -11.94
C LEU A 55 5.79 0.53 -11.92
N LEU A 56 5.13 1.22 -12.84
CA LEU A 56 3.66 1.22 -12.93
C LEU A 56 3.13 -0.19 -13.17
N LYS A 57 3.73 -0.93 -14.11
CA LYS A 57 3.38 -2.32 -14.38
C LYS A 57 3.51 -3.19 -13.14
N ASN A 58 4.60 -3.06 -12.41
CA ASN A 58 4.85 -3.84 -11.20
C ASN A 58 3.80 -3.54 -10.13
N ILE A 59 3.50 -2.27 -9.86
CA ILE A 59 2.49 -1.87 -8.85
C ILE A 59 1.10 -2.39 -9.22
N THR A 60 0.68 -2.27 -10.48
CA THR A 60 -0.67 -2.70 -10.90
C THR A 60 -0.82 -4.20 -11.07
N SER A 61 0.29 -4.93 -11.19
CA SER A 61 0.29 -6.39 -11.30
C SER A 61 0.30 -7.09 -9.93
N ILE A 62 0.29 -6.33 -8.82
CA ILE A 62 0.24 -6.92 -7.48
C ILE A 62 -1.13 -7.55 -7.24
N GLU A 63 -1.14 -8.83 -6.92
CA GLU A 63 -2.38 -9.59 -6.70
C GLU A 63 -2.64 -9.99 -5.24
N ALA A 64 -1.68 -9.71 -4.34
CA ALA A 64 -1.77 -9.95 -2.92
C ALA A 64 -1.21 -8.78 -2.10
N SER A 65 -1.88 -8.44 -0.99
CA SER A 65 -1.39 -7.49 -0.02
C SER A 65 -0.47 -8.19 0.97
N ILE A 66 0.71 -7.62 1.21
CA ILE A 66 1.68 -8.11 2.19
C ILE A 66 1.60 -7.22 3.43
N HIS A 67 1.44 -7.83 4.59
CA HIS A 67 1.48 -7.17 5.88
C HIS A 67 2.57 -7.82 6.74
N VAL A 68 3.47 -7.00 7.29
CA VAL A 68 4.51 -7.48 8.20
C VAL A 68 4.16 -6.97 9.60
N THR A 69 4.09 -7.89 10.56
CA THR A 69 3.78 -7.55 11.94
C THR A 69 4.94 -6.80 12.60
N SER A 70 4.62 -5.96 13.58
CA SER A 70 5.60 -5.13 14.31
C SER A 70 6.26 -5.83 15.48
N ASP A 71 5.87 -7.06 15.81
CA ASP A 71 6.48 -7.85 16.88
C ASP A 71 7.87 -8.37 16.49
N GLU A 72 8.65 -8.82 17.47
CA GLU A 72 10.03 -9.28 17.26
C GLU A 72 10.16 -10.38 16.20
N LYS A 73 9.11 -11.20 16.02
CA LYS A 73 9.09 -12.28 15.02
C LYS A 73 8.93 -11.78 13.59
N LYS A 74 8.41 -10.55 13.38
CA LYS A 74 8.15 -9.94 12.05
C LYS A 74 7.47 -10.91 11.08
N THR A 75 6.34 -11.45 11.50
CA THR A 75 5.59 -12.42 10.71
C THR A 75 5.06 -11.74 9.44
N VAL A 76 5.31 -12.37 8.29
CA VAL A 76 4.80 -11.91 7.00
C VAL A 76 3.45 -12.58 6.74
N MET A 77 2.41 -11.77 6.61
CA MET A 77 1.07 -12.18 6.23
C MET A 77 0.83 -11.78 4.79
N GLU A 78 0.54 -12.76 3.94
CA GLU A 78 0.13 -12.52 2.56
C GLU A 78 -1.37 -12.81 2.43
N LYS A 79 -2.12 -11.86 1.85
CA LYS A 79 -3.55 -12.00 1.60
C LYS A 79 -3.87 -11.69 0.15
N PRO A 80 -4.51 -12.60 -0.60
CA PRO A 80 -4.95 -12.29 -1.95
C PRO A 80 -6.03 -11.19 -1.90
N CYS A 81 -5.98 -10.25 -2.85
CA CYS A 81 -6.92 -9.13 -2.92
C CYS A 81 -8.27 -9.60 -3.50
N ILE A 82 -9.03 -10.31 -2.67
CA ILE A 82 -10.33 -10.87 -3.00
C ILE A 82 -11.39 -10.14 -2.20
N TRP A 83 -12.36 -9.54 -2.89
CA TRP A 83 -13.49 -8.86 -2.29
C TRP A 83 -14.79 -9.47 -2.80
N ASN A 84 -15.66 -9.92 -1.89
CA ASN A 84 -16.90 -10.62 -2.21
C ASN A 84 -16.71 -11.80 -3.21
N GLY A 85 -15.67 -12.61 -2.96
CA GLY A 85 -15.35 -13.79 -3.78
C GLY A 85 -14.78 -13.48 -5.17
N ARG A 86 -14.52 -12.22 -5.50
CA ARG A 86 -13.92 -11.82 -6.78
C ARG A 86 -12.57 -11.17 -6.57
N ARG A 87 -11.62 -11.50 -7.45
CA ARG A 87 -10.32 -10.84 -7.49
C ARG A 87 -10.50 -9.36 -7.86
N ARG A 88 -9.87 -8.47 -7.10
CA ARG A 88 -9.86 -7.02 -7.34
C ARG A 88 -8.41 -6.53 -7.41
N PRO A 89 -8.15 -5.40 -8.11
CA PRO A 89 -6.86 -4.74 -7.97
C PRO A 89 -6.58 -4.44 -6.50
N CYS A 90 -5.38 -4.77 -6.02
CA CYS A 90 -5.00 -4.47 -4.64
C CYS A 90 -4.94 -2.96 -4.39
N TYR A 91 -4.43 -2.21 -5.38
CA TYR A 91 -4.12 -0.80 -5.24
C TYR A 91 -4.70 0.02 -6.40
N LEU A 92 -5.27 1.16 -6.05
CA LEU A 92 -5.78 2.20 -6.96
C LEU A 92 -4.95 3.47 -6.89
N PHE A 93 -4.24 3.65 -5.76
CA PHE A 93 -3.37 4.80 -5.51
C PHE A 93 -1.98 4.31 -5.12
N ALA A 94 -0.99 5.20 -5.18
CA ALA A 94 0.36 4.92 -4.70
C ALA A 94 0.95 6.15 -4.02
N ARG A 95 1.85 5.92 -3.06
CA ARG A 95 2.71 6.95 -2.43
C ARG A 95 4.06 6.31 -2.05
N LYS A 96 5.13 7.06 -1.83
CA LYS A 96 5.28 8.53 -1.82
C LYS A 96 6.08 8.96 -3.04
N PHE A 97 5.66 10.02 -3.72
CA PHE A 97 6.38 10.57 -4.87
C PHE A 97 6.93 11.94 -4.51
N TYR A 98 8.15 12.23 -4.91
CA TYR A 98 8.68 13.59 -4.84
C TYR A 98 8.04 14.49 -5.91
N PRO A 99 7.97 15.81 -5.70
CA PRO A 99 7.40 16.74 -6.67
C PRO A 99 8.01 16.62 -8.07
N GLU A 100 9.32 16.37 -8.19
CA GLU A 100 9.98 16.19 -9.50
C GLU A 100 9.50 14.98 -10.30
N ALA A 101 8.80 14.03 -9.67
CA ALA A 101 8.26 12.86 -10.35
C ALA A 101 6.97 13.13 -11.13
N LEU A 102 6.35 14.30 -10.92
CA LEU A 102 5.04 14.64 -11.49
C LEU A 102 5.01 14.54 -13.02
N ASP A 103 6.00 15.12 -13.70
CA ASP A 103 6.03 15.15 -15.17
C ASP A 103 6.06 13.73 -15.77
N ASN A 104 6.88 12.84 -15.19
CA ASN A 104 6.94 11.45 -15.62
C ASN A 104 5.63 10.70 -15.37
N LEU A 105 4.98 10.94 -14.22
CA LEU A 105 3.67 10.36 -13.94
C LEU A 105 2.64 10.83 -14.99
N MET A 106 2.54 12.13 -15.22
CA MET A 106 1.60 12.70 -16.19
C MET A 106 1.82 12.20 -17.62
N HIS A 107 3.08 11.92 -18.00
CA HIS A 107 3.40 11.37 -19.30
C HIS A 107 3.05 9.87 -19.44
N LEU A 108 3.25 9.08 -18.38
CA LEU A 108 3.08 7.63 -18.42
C LEU A 108 1.62 7.19 -18.19
N PHE A 109 0.87 7.87 -17.31
CA PHE A 109 -0.49 7.46 -16.93
C PHE A 109 -1.47 7.34 -18.11
N PRO A 110 -1.56 8.33 -19.03
CA PRO A 110 -2.50 8.27 -20.17
C PRO A 110 -2.25 7.07 -21.09
N ASN A 111 -0.99 6.65 -21.24
CA ASN A 111 -0.62 5.52 -22.09
C ASN A 111 -0.78 4.17 -21.38
N TYR A 112 -0.83 4.17 -20.05
CA TYR A 112 -0.95 2.95 -19.26
C TYR A 112 -2.40 2.45 -19.19
N THR A 113 -3.36 3.37 -18.99
CA THR A 113 -4.79 3.03 -18.86
C THR A 113 -5.44 2.60 -20.17
N VAL A 114 -4.82 2.88 -21.33
CA VAL A 114 -5.35 2.50 -22.65
C VAL A 114 -5.04 1.04 -23.01
N ILE A 115 -4.13 0.39 -22.29
CA ILE A 115 -3.62 -0.96 -22.64
C ILE A 115 -4.21 -2.06 -21.73
N HIS A 116 -5.08 -1.71 -20.77
CA HIS A 116 -5.72 -2.63 -19.83
C HIS A 116 -7.24 -2.54 -19.85
#